data_AF-A0A8T4QJC2-F1
#
_entry.id   AF-A0A8T4QJC2-F1
#
_cell.length_a   1.000
_cell.length_b   1.000
_cell.length_c   1.000
_cell.angle_alpha   90.00
_cell.angle_beta   90.00
_cell.angle_gamma   90.00
#
_symmetry.space_group_name_H-M   'P 1'
#
loop_
_entity.id
_entity.type
_entity.pdbx_description
1 polymer ?
#
loop_
_entity_poly.entity_id
_entity_poly.type
_entity_poly.pdbx_seq_one_letter_code
_entity_poly.pdbx_strand_id
1 'polypeptide(L)'
;MTAYHKKITGENLRDFILGAQDGIVNVLGLVLGVASATFDTKVVLIAGLAGLFAESISMGAVAFTSTKAAHDYYKKVKQKKEESLYKNPLKIGMFVFWATILGSIIPIIPFFFLSVKAGIIASVVFSGIILFIMGTVKGKLTIGGYKSGVEMLIVGLFAAAAGYLIGIMLGVVIT
;
A
#
# COMPACT_ATOMS: atom_id res chain seq x y z
N MET A 1 -15.90 -29.39 -1.90
CA MET A 1 -15.41 -28.32 -2.81
C MET A 1 -15.34 -26.93 -2.16
N THR A 2 -16.03 -26.68 -1.04
CA THR A 2 -16.22 -25.37 -0.39
C THR A 2 -15.03 -24.85 0.42
N ALA A 3 -14.22 -25.70 1.07
CA ALA A 3 -13.11 -25.26 1.92
C ALA A 3 -11.89 -24.74 1.13
N TYR A 4 -11.61 -25.31 -0.04
CA TYR A 4 -10.44 -24.98 -0.86
C TYR A 4 -10.61 -23.63 -1.59
N HIS A 5 -11.81 -23.35 -2.13
CA HIS A 5 -12.12 -22.06 -2.74
C HIS A 5 -12.04 -20.91 -1.73
N LYS A 6 -12.46 -21.15 -0.48
CA LYS A 6 -12.41 -20.19 0.63
C LYS A 6 -10.97 -19.85 1.04
N LYS A 7 -10.04 -20.81 0.93
CA LYS A 7 -8.60 -20.59 1.22
C LYS A 7 -7.94 -19.69 0.18
N ILE A 8 -8.20 -19.92 -1.12
CA ILE A 8 -7.63 -19.12 -2.22
C ILE A 8 -8.15 -17.67 -2.22
N THR A 9 -9.44 -17.47 -1.94
CA THR A 9 -10.02 -16.11 -1.83
C THR A 9 -9.46 -15.33 -0.65
N GLY A 10 -9.23 -15.98 0.49
CA GLY A 10 -8.62 -15.35 1.66
C GLY A 10 -7.17 -14.91 1.41
N GLU A 11 -6.37 -15.73 0.71
CA GLU A 11 -4.99 -15.37 0.42
C GLU A 11 -4.88 -14.26 -0.63
N ASN A 12 -5.70 -14.27 -1.70
CA ASN A 12 -5.72 -13.18 -2.68
C ASN A 12 -6.17 -11.86 -2.02
N LEU A 13 -7.17 -11.89 -1.15
CA LEU A 13 -7.62 -10.69 -0.46
C LEU A 13 -6.55 -10.14 0.50
N ARG A 14 -5.81 -11.01 1.18
CA ARG A 14 -4.67 -10.60 2.02
C ARG A 14 -3.59 -9.92 1.18
N ASP A 15 -3.17 -10.55 0.08
CA ASP A 15 -2.10 -10.03 -0.78
C ASP A 15 -2.51 -8.67 -1.42
N PHE A 16 -3.80 -8.51 -1.75
CA PHE A 16 -4.36 -7.23 -2.20
C PHE A 16 -4.30 -6.15 -1.12
N ILE A 17 -4.81 -6.48 0.08
CA ILE A 17 -4.87 -5.52 1.18
C ILE A 17 -3.45 -5.07 1.55
N LEU A 18 -2.48 -5.98 1.55
CA LEU A 18 -1.08 -5.65 1.78
C LEU A 18 -0.54 -4.67 0.74
N GLY A 19 -0.71 -4.97 -0.55
CA GLY A 19 -0.22 -4.10 -1.62
C GLY A 19 -0.84 -2.70 -1.58
N ALA A 20 -2.18 -2.63 -1.48
CA ALA A 20 -2.87 -1.34 -1.48
C ALA A 20 -2.65 -0.55 -0.18
N GLN A 21 -2.58 -1.20 0.99
CA GLN A 21 -2.25 -0.53 2.24
C GLN A 21 -0.87 0.13 2.17
N ASP A 22 0.12 -0.61 1.69
CA ASP A 22 1.49 -0.12 1.58
C ASP A 22 1.59 1.05 0.59
N GLY A 23 0.94 0.92 -0.56
CA GLY A 23 0.83 1.99 -1.55
C GLY A 23 0.22 3.28 -0.99
N ILE A 24 -0.85 3.19 -0.19
CA ILE A 24 -1.46 4.35 0.46
C ILE A 24 -0.48 4.97 1.46
N VAL A 25 0.05 4.17 2.39
CA VAL A 25 0.86 4.67 3.52
C VAL A 25 2.15 5.32 3.01
N ASN A 26 2.86 4.67 2.09
CA ASN A 26 4.12 5.17 1.55
C ASN A 26 3.92 6.47 0.75
N VAL A 27 2.97 6.46 -0.19
CA VAL A 27 2.74 7.63 -1.05
C VAL A 27 2.12 8.78 -0.25
N LEU A 28 1.28 8.51 0.75
CA LEU A 28 0.75 9.54 1.64
C LEU A 28 1.88 10.29 2.37
N GLY A 29 2.83 9.58 2.97
CA GLY A 29 3.99 10.19 3.62
C GLY A 29 4.82 11.01 2.64
N LEU A 30 5.10 10.45 1.44
CA LEU A 30 5.85 11.12 0.38
C LEU A 30 5.18 12.43 -0.07
N VAL A 31 3.91 12.39 -0.47
CA VAL A 31 3.23 13.56 -1.02
C VAL A 31 3.05 14.64 0.05
N LEU A 32 2.83 14.27 1.32
CA LEU A 32 2.76 15.24 2.41
C LEU A 32 4.09 15.94 2.67
N GLY A 33 5.21 15.20 2.62
CA GLY A 33 6.53 15.80 2.77
C GLY A 33 6.90 16.73 1.63
N VAL A 34 6.63 16.32 0.39
CA VAL A 34 6.87 17.19 -0.78
C VAL A 34 5.93 18.40 -0.75
N ALA A 35 4.67 18.22 -0.38
CA ALA A 35 3.68 19.27 -0.31
C ALA A 35 4.03 20.33 0.75
N SER A 36 4.48 19.90 1.93
CA SER A 36 4.87 20.82 3.00
C SER A 36 6.21 21.50 2.77
N ALA A 37 7.10 20.89 1.98
CA ALA A 37 8.39 21.47 1.63
C ALA A 37 8.29 22.52 0.51
N THR A 38 7.45 22.29 -0.50
CA THR A 38 7.51 23.04 -1.77
C THR A 38 6.33 23.98 -1.99
N PHE A 39 5.17 23.70 -1.39
CA PHE A 39 3.92 24.41 -1.66
C PHE A 39 3.52 24.50 -3.15
N ASP A 40 4.10 23.65 -4.02
CA ASP A 40 3.77 23.57 -5.45
C ASP A 40 3.13 22.23 -5.78
N THR A 41 1.85 22.27 -6.15
CA THR A 41 1.07 21.11 -6.58
C THR A 41 1.73 20.32 -7.71
N LYS A 42 2.41 20.98 -8.66
CA LYS A 42 3.06 20.28 -9.78
C LYS A 42 4.20 19.39 -9.29
N VAL A 43 5.02 19.89 -8.37
CA VAL A 43 6.12 19.12 -7.78
C VAL A 43 5.58 17.95 -6.98
N VAL A 44 4.50 18.15 -6.22
CA VAL A 44 3.81 17.09 -5.48
C VAL A 44 3.29 15.99 -6.41
N LEU A 45 2.64 16.36 -7.52
CA LEU A 45 2.11 15.38 -8.48
C LEU A 45 3.23 14.59 -9.18
N ILE A 46 4.31 15.26 -9.58
CA ILE A 46 5.47 14.59 -10.19
C ILE A 46 6.08 13.59 -9.20
N ALA A 47 6.34 14.02 -7.97
CA ALA A 47 6.92 13.17 -6.94
C ALA A 47 5.99 12.01 -6.55
N GLY A 48 4.69 12.29 -6.38
CA GLY A 48 3.68 11.29 -6.03
C GLY A 48 3.54 10.22 -7.11
N LEU A 49 3.47 10.61 -8.39
CA LEU A 49 3.37 9.66 -9.50
C LEU A 49 4.67 8.85 -9.67
N ALA A 50 5.84 9.48 -9.55
CA ALA A 50 7.12 8.77 -9.58
C ALA A 50 7.22 7.76 -8.43
N GLY A 51 6.87 8.18 -7.21
CA GLY A 51 6.85 7.33 -6.02
C GLY A 51 5.86 6.18 -6.14
N LEU A 52 4.66 6.43 -6.68
CA LEU A 52 3.66 5.39 -6.96
C LEU A 52 4.23 4.27 -7.83
N PHE A 53 4.87 4.61 -8.95
CA PHE A 53 5.41 3.59 -9.85
C PHE A 53 6.62 2.88 -9.26
N ALA A 54 7.52 3.63 -8.62
CA ALA A 54 8.67 3.05 -7.93
C ALA A 54 8.22 2.04 -6.86
N GLU A 55 7.25 2.41 -6.02
CA GLU A 55 6.72 1.55 -4.96
C GLU A 55 5.99 0.34 -5.54
N SER A 56 5.13 0.54 -6.53
CA SER A 56 4.35 -0.56 -7.11
C SER A 56 5.25 -1.62 -7.75
N ILE A 57 6.30 -1.21 -8.48
CA ILE A 57 7.29 -2.11 -9.04
C ILE A 57 8.03 -2.86 -7.93
N SER A 58 8.47 -2.13 -6.90
CA SER A 58 9.16 -2.70 -5.73
C SER A 58 8.32 -3.78 -5.05
N MET A 59 7.09 -3.44 -4.63
CA MET A 59 6.18 -4.37 -3.96
C MET A 59 5.80 -5.57 -4.83
N GLY A 60 5.54 -5.37 -6.13
CA GLY A 60 5.29 -6.46 -7.06
C GLY A 60 6.48 -7.42 -7.19
N ALA A 61 7.71 -6.88 -7.25
CA ALA A 61 8.93 -7.67 -7.28
C ALA A 61 9.18 -8.42 -5.96
N VAL A 62 8.92 -7.79 -4.82
CA VAL A 62 9.00 -8.43 -3.48
C VAL A 62 8.01 -9.59 -3.38
N ALA A 63 6.78 -9.41 -3.86
CA ALA A 63 5.77 -10.46 -3.86
C ALA A 63 6.14 -11.63 -4.80
N PHE A 64 6.66 -11.32 -5.99
CA PHE A 64 7.17 -12.32 -6.93
C PHE A 64 8.32 -13.14 -6.33
N THR A 65 9.35 -12.47 -5.83
CA THR A 65 10.55 -13.13 -5.30
C THR A 65 10.23 -13.94 -4.05
N SER A 66 9.40 -13.42 -3.15
CA SER A 66 8.94 -14.13 -1.95
C SER A 66 8.16 -15.39 -2.30
N THR A 67 7.24 -15.29 -3.27
CA THR A 67 6.45 -16.45 -3.73
C THR A 67 7.32 -17.48 -4.44
N LYS A 68 8.31 -17.03 -5.23
CA LYS A 68 9.27 -17.92 -5.91
C LYS A 68 10.17 -18.64 -4.91
N ALA A 69 10.69 -17.93 -3.90
CA ALA A 69 11.52 -18.52 -2.85
C ALA A 69 10.73 -19.58 -2.04
N ALA A 70 9.48 -19.28 -1.70
CA ALA A 70 8.60 -20.26 -1.06
C ALA A 70 8.38 -21.48 -1.96
N HIS A 71 8.11 -21.26 -3.25
CA HIS A 71 7.96 -22.34 -4.23
C HIS A 71 9.19 -23.24 -4.30
N ASP A 72 10.38 -22.66 -4.48
CA ASP A 72 11.64 -23.40 -4.60
C ASP A 72 11.98 -24.16 -3.30
N TYR A 73 11.64 -23.59 -2.14
CA TYR A 73 11.77 -24.27 -0.84
C TYR A 73 10.84 -25.50 -0.74
N TYR A 74 9.57 -25.37 -1.10
CA TYR A 74 8.62 -26.48 -1.03
C TYR A 74 8.98 -27.63 -1.99
N LYS A 75 9.51 -27.32 -3.17
CA LYS A 75 10.04 -28.33 -4.11
C LYS A 75 11.18 -29.15 -3.52
N LYS A 76 12.03 -28.53 -2.70
CA LYS A 76 13.17 -29.19 -2.04
C LYS A 76 12.74 -30.04 -0.83
N VAL A 77 11.78 -29.56 -0.04
CA VAL A 77 11.45 -30.16 1.27
C VAL A 77 10.37 -31.25 1.21
N LYS A 78 9.45 -31.25 0.24
CA LYS A 78 8.38 -32.28 0.16
C LYS A 78 8.34 -32.98 -1.20
N GLN A 79 8.52 -34.31 -1.19
CA GLN A 79 8.10 -35.16 -2.30
C GLN A 79 6.57 -35.31 -2.29
N LYS A 80 5.91 -34.60 -3.22
CA LYS A 80 4.69 -35.02 -3.94
C LYS A 80 3.26 -34.96 -3.35
N LYS A 81 2.95 -34.29 -2.22
CA LYS A 81 1.54 -34.32 -1.71
C LYS A 81 0.65 -33.08 -1.89
N GLU A 82 1.16 -31.92 -2.29
CA GLU A 82 0.31 -30.72 -2.50
C GLU A 82 0.80 -29.85 -3.66
N GLU A 83 0.81 -30.41 -4.87
CA GLU A 83 1.09 -29.65 -6.10
C GLU A 83 -0.03 -28.63 -6.42
N SER A 84 -1.24 -28.85 -5.88
CA SER A 84 -2.38 -27.95 -6.06
C SER A 84 -2.31 -26.66 -5.24
N LEU A 85 -1.31 -26.46 -4.38
CA LEU A 85 -1.14 -25.21 -3.62
C LEU A 85 -0.07 -24.27 -4.23
N TYR A 86 0.42 -24.57 -5.43
CA TYR A 86 1.39 -23.71 -6.11
C TYR A 86 0.74 -22.46 -6.69
N LYS A 87 0.92 -21.33 -6.00
CA LYS A 87 0.70 -20.01 -6.60
C LYS A 87 1.76 -19.74 -7.65
N ASN A 88 1.33 -19.26 -8.82
CA ASN A 88 2.24 -18.77 -9.84
C ASN A 88 2.89 -17.47 -9.33
N PRO A 89 4.22 -17.40 -9.13
CA PRO A 89 4.88 -16.22 -8.58
C PRO A 89 4.63 -14.95 -9.39
N LEU A 90 4.59 -15.07 -10.72
CA LEU A 90 4.34 -13.93 -11.61
C LEU A 90 2.92 -13.39 -11.44
N LYS A 91 1.92 -14.27 -11.29
CA LYS A 91 0.54 -13.84 -11.04
C LYS A 91 0.40 -13.08 -9.72
N ILE A 92 1.06 -13.54 -8.66
CA ILE A 92 1.02 -12.85 -7.35
C ILE A 92 1.75 -11.52 -7.41
N GLY A 93 2.94 -11.48 -8.02
CA GLY A 93 3.69 -10.23 -8.21
C GLY A 93 2.89 -9.19 -8.98
N MET A 94 2.29 -9.56 -10.11
CA MET A 94 1.42 -8.66 -10.89
C MET A 94 0.18 -8.22 -10.11
N PHE A 95 -0.41 -9.12 -9.33
CA PHE A 95 -1.60 -8.80 -8.55
C PHE A 95 -1.28 -7.79 -7.43
N VAL A 96 -0.17 -7.96 -6.71
CA VAL A 96 0.29 -7.01 -5.69
C VAL A 96 0.67 -5.68 -6.34
N PHE A 97 1.40 -5.69 -7.45
CA PHE A 97 1.74 -4.49 -8.23
C PHE A 97 0.50 -3.62 -8.50
N TRP A 98 -0.56 -4.23 -9.04
CA TRP A 98 -1.80 -3.49 -9.32
C TRP A 98 -2.53 -3.05 -8.06
N ALA A 99 -2.52 -3.85 -6.99
CA ALA A 99 -3.08 -3.45 -5.72
C ALA A 99 -2.36 -2.20 -5.15
N THR A 100 -1.03 -2.18 -5.22
CA THR A 100 -0.21 -1.04 -4.78
C THR A 100 -0.51 0.21 -5.60
N ILE A 101 -0.61 0.12 -6.94
CA ILE A 101 -1.03 1.25 -7.78
C ILE A 101 -2.36 1.83 -7.30
N LEU A 102 -3.37 0.98 -7.14
CA LEU A 102 -4.71 1.42 -6.72
C LEU A 102 -4.68 2.09 -5.34
N GLY A 103 -3.88 1.57 -4.42
CA GLY A 103 -3.63 2.19 -3.12
C GLY A 103 -2.99 3.57 -3.24
N SER A 104 -1.88 3.66 -3.96
CA SER A 104 -1.07 4.87 -4.11
C SER A 104 -1.79 6.02 -4.81
N ILE A 105 -2.78 5.74 -5.65
CA ILE A 105 -3.57 6.79 -6.33
C ILE A 105 -4.36 7.63 -5.33
N ILE A 106 -4.86 7.02 -4.25
CA ILE A 106 -5.76 7.65 -3.27
C ILE A 106 -5.18 8.96 -2.70
N PRO A 107 -3.96 8.98 -2.12
CA PRO A 107 -3.38 10.21 -1.59
C PRO A 107 -3.02 11.25 -2.66
N ILE A 108 -2.87 10.86 -3.94
CA ILE A 108 -2.49 11.76 -5.04
C ILE A 108 -3.71 12.48 -5.61
N ILE A 109 -4.86 11.80 -5.75
CA ILE A 109 -6.08 12.34 -6.39
C ILE A 109 -6.41 13.77 -5.93
N PRO A 110 -6.43 14.11 -4.63
CA PRO A 110 -6.82 15.44 -4.19
C PRO A 110 -5.95 16.57 -4.77
N PHE A 111 -4.67 16.30 -5.03
CA PHE A 111 -3.74 17.30 -5.58
C PHE A 111 -3.98 17.61 -7.06
N PHE A 112 -4.77 16.81 -7.80
CA PHE A 112 -5.18 17.18 -9.15
C PHE A 112 -6.21 18.32 -9.19
N PHE A 113 -6.98 18.48 -8.12
CA PHE A 113 -8.15 19.36 -8.10
C PHE A 113 -8.08 20.46 -7.05
N LEU A 114 -7.27 20.27 -6.00
CA LEU A 114 -7.21 21.16 -4.85
C LEU A 114 -5.85 21.87 -4.73
N SER A 115 -5.87 23.03 -4.06
CA SER A 115 -4.64 23.71 -3.64
C SER A 115 -3.86 22.85 -2.64
N VAL A 116 -2.55 23.06 -2.51
CA VAL A 116 -1.68 22.22 -1.67
C VAL A 116 -2.21 22.03 -0.25
N LYS A 117 -2.63 23.12 0.41
CA LYS A 117 -3.16 23.06 1.79
C LYS A 117 -4.42 22.20 1.89
N ALA A 118 -5.37 22.39 0.96
CA ALA A 118 -6.60 21.61 0.92
C ALA A 118 -6.34 20.15 0.49
N GLY A 119 -5.39 19.93 -0.42
CA GLY A 119 -4.94 18.63 -0.90
C GLY A 119 -4.34 17.78 0.21
N ILE A 120 -3.53 18.36 1.09
CA ILE A 120 -2.99 17.67 2.28
C ILE A 120 -4.11 17.17 3.18
N ILE A 121 -5.08 18.02 3.52
CA ILE A 121 -6.18 17.62 4.42
C ILE A 121 -7.03 16.54 3.76
N ALA A 122 -7.39 16.74 2.49
CA ALA A 122 -8.19 15.78 1.74
C ALA A 122 -7.49 14.43 1.60
N SER A 123 -6.18 14.41 1.30
CA SER A 123 -5.42 13.16 1.13
C SER A 123 -5.33 12.38 2.44
N VAL A 124 -5.09 13.05 3.57
CA VAL A 124 -5.09 12.42 4.91
C VAL A 124 -6.47 11.84 5.24
N VAL A 125 -7.55 12.59 5.01
CA VAL A 125 -8.91 12.14 5.32
C VAL A 125 -9.31 10.94 4.46
N PHE A 126 -9.17 11.04 3.13
CA PHE A 126 -9.55 9.94 2.23
C PHE A 126 -8.70 8.69 2.45
N SER A 127 -7.37 8.87 2.59
CA SER A 127 -6.46 7.76 2.87
C SER A 127 -6.77 7.12 4.22
N GLY A 128 -7.03 7.92 5.26
CA GLY A 128 -7.38 7.44 6.59
C GLY A 128 -8.68 6.62 6.59
N ILE A 129 -9.72 7.10 5.90
CA ILE A 129 -10.99 6.37 5.76
C ILE A 129 -10.74 5.02 5.05
N ILE A 130 -10.00 5.01 3.95
CA ILE A 130 -9.76 3.78 3.18
C ILE A 130 -8.88 2.81 3.97
N LEU A 131 -7.82 3.27 4.64
CA LEU A 131 -7.00 2.43 5.51
C LEU A 131 -7.80 1.81 6.64
N PHE A 132 -8.68 2.60 7.28
CA PHE A 132 -9.56 2.08 8.32
C PHE A 132 -10.50 1.00 7.76
N ILE A 133 -11.16 1.26 6.63
CA ILE A 133 -12.05 0.29 5.97
C ILE A 133 -11.27 -0.99 5.64
N MET A 134 -10.14 -0.88 4.96
CA MET A 134 -9.29 -2.01 4.58
C MET A 134 -8.83 -2.82 5.80
N GLY A 135 -8.44 -2.14 6.88
CA GLY A 135 -8.06 -2.80 8.12
C GLY A 135 -9.23 -3.49 8.80
N THR A 136 -10.42 -2.89 8.81
CA THR A 136 -11.61 -3.57 9.35
C THR A 136 -12.03 -4.78 8.52
N VAL A 137 -11.89 -4.73 7.20
CA VAL A 137 -12.15 -5.87 6.29
C VAL A 137 -11.15 -6.99 6.59
N LYS A 138 -9.85 -6.69 6.68
CA LYS A 138 -8.82 -7.66 7.09
C LYS A 138 -9.10 -8.23 8.48
N GLY A 139 -9.49 -7.36 9.43
CA GLY A 139 -9.76 -7.73 10.81
C GLY A 139 -10.96 -8.66 10.95
N LYS A 140 -12.04 -8.46 10.20
CA LYS A 140 -13.21 -9.34 10.18
C LYS A 140 -12.93 -10.73 9.58
N LEU A 141 -11.96 -10.83 8.68
CA LEU A 141 -11.55 -12.09 8.05
C LEU A 141 -10.53 -12.88 8.87
N THR A 142 -9.92 -12.23 9.87
CA THR A 142 -8.96 -12.83 10.78
C THR A 142 -9.56 -12.90 12.18
N ILE A 143 -9.08 -12.09 13.12
CA ILE A 143 -9.53 -12.07 14.53
C ILE A 143 -9.59 -10.63 15.09
N GLY A 144 -9.21 -9.62 14.31
CA GLY A 144 -8.98 -8.25 14.79
C GLY A 144 -10.19 -7.30 14.72
N GLY A 145 -11.21 -7.63 13.94
CA GLY A 145 -12.41 -6.78 13.75
C GLY A 145 -12.05 -5.31 13.43
N TYR A 146 -12.66 -4.37 14.17
CA TYR A 146 -12.41 -2.93 14.01
C TYR A 146 -11.03 -2.48 14.51
N LYS A 147 -10.39 -3.24 15.42
CA LYS A 147 -9.08 -2.89 15.98
C LYS A 147 -8.00 -2.86 14.89
N SER A 148 -8.07 -3.79 13.93
CA SER A 148 -7.15 -3.79 12.79
C SER A 148 -7.33 -2.57 11.88
N GLY A 149 -8.55 -2.02 11.78
CA GLY A 149 -8.78 -0.73 11.12
C GLY A 149 -8.09 0.43 11.83
N VAL A 150 -8.19 0.47 13.16
CA VAL A 150 -7.52 1.50 13.98
C VAL A 150 -5.99 1.40 13.85
N GLU A 151 -5.43 0.19 13.90
CA GLU A 151 -3.99 -0.05 13.72
C GLU A 151 -3.49 0.51 12.38
N MET A 152 -4.20 0.22 11.28
CA MET A 152 -3.82 0.73 9.96
C MET A 152 -3.95 2.25 9.84
N LEU A 153 -5.01 2.82 10.40
CA LEU A 153 -5.18 4.28 10.45
C LEU A 153 -4.02 4.94 11.19
N ILE A 154 -3.63 4.39 12.34
CA ILE A 154 -2.50 4.88 13.14
C ILE A 154 -1.21 4.84 12.30
N VAL A 155 -0.91 3.70 11.65
CA VAL A 155 0.27 3.58 10.79
C VAL A 155 0.28 4.64 9.67
N GLY A 156 -0.86 4.85 9.00
CA GLY A 156 -1.00 5.87 7.96
C GLY A 156 -0.79 7.30 8.49
N LEU A 157 -1.36 7.62 9.65
CA LEU A 157 -1.18 8.93 10.29
C LEU A 157 0.26 9.15 10.75
N PHE A 158 0.95 8.12 11.23
CA PHE A 158 2.37 8.21 11.56
C PHE A 158 3.23 8.48 10.33
N ALA A 159 2.99 7.77 9.22
CA ALA A 159 3.71 8.02 7.98
C ALA A 159 3.45 9.43 7.43
N ALA A 160 2.19 9.86 7.45
CA ALA A 160 1.78 11.21 7.09
C ALA A 160 2.50 12.28 7.93
N ALA A 161 2.50 12.11 9.26
CA ALA A 161 3.16 13.03 10.18
C ALA A 161 4.68 13.06 9.95
N ALA A 162 5.32 11.90 9.81
CA ALA A 162 6.75 11.80 9.55
C ALA A 162 7.14 12.53 8.25
N GLY A 163 6.42 12.25 7.15
CA GLY A 163 6.64 12.92 5.87
C GLY A 163 6.44 14.43 5.96
N TYR A 164 5.31 14.86 6.53
CA TYR A 164 4.99 16.29 6.69
C TYR A 164 6.03 17.04 7.52
N LEU A 165 6.49 16.46 8.64
CA LEU A 165 7.52 17.03 9.51
C LEU A 165 8.86 17.15 8.78
N ILE A 166 9.30 16.09 8.10
CA ILE A 166 10.53 16.12 7.29
C ILE A 166 10.44 17.22 6.24
N GLY A 167 9.29 17.35 5.56
CA GLY A 167 9.08 18.39 4.57
C GLY A 167 9.16 19.80 5.13
N ILE A 168 8.62 20.06 6.33
CA ILE A 168 8.78 21.35 7.01
C ILE A 168 10.25 21.60 7.38
N MET A 169 10.94 20.60 7.93
CA MET A 169 12.32 20.75 8.38
C MET A 169 13.28 21.04 7.21
N LEU A 170 13.08 20.40 6.06
CA LEU A 170 13.94 20.55 4.89
C LEU A 170 13.46 21.63 3.92
N GLY A 171 12.17 22.00 3.92
CA GLY A 171 11.62 23.05 3.06
C GLY A 171 12.24 24.43 3.30
N VAL A 172 12.68 24.69 4.54
CA VAL A 172 13.44 25.90 4.92
C VAL A 172 14.79 26.00 4.18
N VAL A 173 15.32 24.90 3.67
CA VAL A 173 16.61 24.85 2.93
C VAL A 173 16.42 25.01 1.42
N ILE A 174 15.22 24.77 0.91
CA ILE A 174 14.92 24.70 -0.54
C ILE A 174 14.27 26.01 -1.06
N THR A 175 13.81 26.88 -0.14
CA THR A 175 13.17 28.17 -0.43
C THR A 175 14.15 29.32 -0.20
#